data_AF-C0CZW1-F1
#
_entry.id   AF-C0CZW1-F1
#
_cell.length_a   1.000
_cell.length_b   1.000
_cell.length_c   1.000
_cell.angle_alpha   90.00
_cell.angle_beta   90.00
_cell.angle_gamma   90.00
#
_symmetry.space_group_name_H-M   'P 1'
#
loop_
_entity.id
_entity.type
_entity.pdbx_description
1 polymer ?
#
loop_
_entity_poly.entity_id
_entity_poly.type
_entity_poly.pdbx_seq_one_letter_code
_entity_poly.pdbx_strand_id
1 'polypeptide(L)'
;MKKKSVAALILAAALASQPMCVFASSSSSSDDGGSSATTTTTTSSTKSESTVTVSSTGVKTTGATTSAAPNGSTIGVAVDTVTTTGVPVTVNSKGEAVVGDIAIGFAKDPGSATAGLPENVVAAINDINAGKALSEVIQGVDVSGYNALTGTHAIVTKDAATGAVKDTAAEVSLYVPNLVEGLTNVEVLFYNNVTGQWTLLPALKVDPVTKTVAVNIPGSGTLSVVYKK
;
A
#
# COMPACT_ATOMS: atom_id res chain seq x y z
N MET A 1 -39.22 50.44 36.39
CA MET A 1 -38.35 51.60 36.74
C MET A 1 -36.92 51.13 36.91
N LYS A 2 -35.96 51.86 36.32
CA LYS A 2 -34.49 51.83 36.49
C LYS A 2 -33.75 50.70 35.75
N LYS A 3 -32.66 50.91 35.00
CA LYS A 3 -31.93 52.10 34.48
C LYS A 3 -31.07 51.59 33.30
N LYS A 4 -30.90 52.44 32.29
CA LYS A 4 -30.07 52.25 31.09
C LYS A 4 -28.57 52.23 31.42
N SER A 5 -27.77 51.52 30.62
CA SER A 5 -26.45 51.97 30.11
C SER A 5 -26.06 51.19 28.83
N VAL A 6 -25.61 51.94 27.84
CA VAL A 6 -25.12 51.56 26.50
C VAL A 6 -23.64 51.96 26.41
N ALA A 7 -22.91 51.39 25.44
CA ALA A 7 -21.59 51.78 24.88
C ALA A 7 -20.39 50.91 25.35
N ALA A 8 -19.39 50.53 24.55
CA ALA A 8 -19.08 50.73 23.12
C ALA A 8 -18.02 49.71 22.63
N LEU A 9 -17.95 49.59 21.30
CA LEU A 9 -16.92 48.99 20.41
C LEU A 9 -15.45 49.13 20.87
N ILE A 10 -14.61 48.14 20.54
CA ILE A 10 -13.39 48.31 19.70
C ILE A 10 -13.01 46.95 19.07
N LEU A 11 -12.90 46.97 17.74
CA LEU A 11 -12.31 45.97 16.86
C LEU A 11 -10.82 46.32 16.70
N ALA A 12 -9.92 45.36 16.93
CA ALA A 12 -8.52 45.49 16.56
C ALA A 12 -8.03 44.20 15.89
N ALA A 13 -7.80 44.30 14.58
CA ALA A 13 -7.11 43.33 13.75
C ALA A 13 -5.61 43.65 13.72
N ALA A 14 -4.75 42.63 13.83
CA ALA A 14 -3.45 42.49 13.15
C ALA A 14 -2.59 41.45 13.88
N LEU A 15 -2.55 40.21 13.38
CA LEU A 15 -1.42 39.32 13.63
C LEU A 15 -0.57 39.32 12.36
N ALA A 16 0.56 40.01 12.45
CA ALA A 16 1.53 40.13 11.38
C ALA A 16 2.16 38.77 11.09
N SER A 17 2.04 38.37 9.82
CA SER A 17 2.92 37.45 9.12
C SER A 17 4.39 37.72 9.46
N GLN A 18 5.18 36.66 9.72
CA GLN A 18 6.44 36.33 9.03
C GLN A 18 6.87 34.90 9.46
N PRO A 19 7.40 34.06 8.56
CA PRO A 19 8.75 33.55 8.83
C PRO A 19 9.71 33.78 7.65
N MET A 20 10.96 34.05 8.03
CA MET A 20 12.07 34.43 7.16
C MET A 20 12.37 33.42 6.05
N CYS A 21 12.51 33.93 4.83
CA CYS A 21 13.27 33.26 3.79
C CYS A 21 14.77 33.34 4.13
N VAL A 22 15.38 32.21 4.50
CA VAL A 22 16.83 32.06 4.44
C VAL A 22 17.17 31.44 3.10
N PHE A 23 17.60 32.30 2.16
CA PHE A 23 18.38 31.90 1.02
C PHE A 23 19.85 31.86 1.44
N ALA A 24 20.45 30.67 1.40
CA ALA A 24 21.90 30.52 1.31
C ALA A 24 22.22 29.93 -0.06
N SER A 25 23.01 30.68 -0.83
CA SER A 25 23.48 30.36 -2.17
C SER A 25 24.74 29.51 -2.13
N SER A 26 24.84 28.68 -3.17
CA SER A 26 26.03 28.20 -3.90
C SER A 26 27.06 27.29 -3.21
N SER A 27 27.21 26.10 -3.79
CA SER A 27 28.40 25.81 -4.59
C SER A 27 28.05 24.94 -5.79
N SER A 28 28.51 25.37 -6.95
CA SER A 28 28.57 24.65 -8.21
C SER A 28 29.71 23.63 -8.19
N SER A 29 29.45 22.43 -8.68
CA SER A 29 30.46 21.57 -9.31
C SER A 29 29.76 20.86 -10.46
N SER A 30 30.00 21.37 -11.67
CA SER A 30 29.72 20.65 -12.89
C SER A 30 30.93 19.77 -13.16
N ASP A 31 30.74 18.45 -13.14
CA ASP A 31 31.65 17.50 -13.76
C ASP A 31 30.80 16.56 -14.63
N ASP A 32 31.00 16.67 -15.93
CA ASP A 32 30.50 15.79 -16.98
C ASP A 32 30.97 14.34 -16.77
N GLY A 33 30.04 13.39 -16.91
CA GLY A 33 30.36 11.97 -16.85
C GLY A 33 29.14 11.09 -16.98
N GLY A 34 28.71 10.84 -18.23
CA GLY A 34 27.69 9.84 -18.50
C GLY A 34 28.12 8.45 -18.01
N SER A 35 27.25 7.80 -17.25
CA SER A 35 27.03 6.35 -17.28
C SER A 35 25.77 6.02 -16.51
N SER A 36 24.87 5.33 -17.21
CA SER A 36 23.73 4.62 -16.66
C SER A 36 24.15 3.75 -15.47
N ALA A 37 23.64 4.07 -14.28
CA ALA A 37 23.71 3.18 -13.14
C ALA A 37 22.43 3.36 -12.33
N THR A 38 21.53 2.40 -12.50
CA THR A 38 20.37 2.17 -11.63
C THR A 38 20.85 2.03 -10.20
N THR A 39 20.72 3.09 -9.39
CA THR A 39 20.89 2.99 -7.95
C THR A 39 19.69 2.20 -7.40
N THR A 40 19.85 0.88 -7.34
CA THR A 40 19.02 0.04 -6.47
C THR A 40 19.40 0.40 -5.04
N THR A 41 18.75 1.42 -4.49
CA THR A 41 18.89 1.73 -3.08
C THR A 41 18.10 0.66 -2.34
N THR A 42 18.80 -0.39 -1.88
CA THR A 42 18.30 -1.26 -0.82
C THR A 42 18.30 -0.41 0.46
N THR A 43 17.29 0.44 0.61
CA THR A 43 17.17 1.30 1.79
C THR A 43 16.51 0.52 2.92
N SER A 44 17.27 -0.32 3.61
CA SER A 44 16.92 -0.74 4.97
C SER A 44 17.27 0.38 5.96
N SER A 45 16.66 1.56 5.77
CA SER A 45 16.54 2.56 6.83
C SER A 45 15.22 2.30 7.52
N THR A 46 15.18 2.29 8.84
CA THR A 46 13.96 2.26 9.67
C THR A 46 13.15 3.52 9.38
N LYS A 47 12.51 3.56 8.21
CA LYS A 47 11.74 4.69 7.70
C LYS A 47 10.42 4.68 8.47
N SER A 48 10.09 5.82 9.08
CA SER A 48 8.83 5.96 9.80
C SER A 48 7.68 5.47 8.94
N GLU A 49 6.74 4.76 9.56
CA GLU A 49 5.58 4.19 8.88
C GLU A 49 4.77 5.25 8.10
N SER A 50 4.79 6.50 8.55
CA SER A 50 4.10 7.63 7.92
C SER A 50 4.92 8.38 6.86
N THR A 51 6.19 8.05 6.64
CA THR A 51 7.02 8.78 5.66
C THR A 51 6.66 8.36 4.24
N VAL A 52 6.28 9.32 3.41
CA VAL A 52 5.95 9.10 2.01
C VAL A 52 7.21 8.77 1.19
N THR A 53 7.08 7.82 0.27
CA THR A 53 8.06 7.46 -0.77
C THR A 53 7.39 7.64 -2.12
N VAL A 54 8.13 8.11 -3.12
CA VAL A 54 7.67 8.18 -4.50
C VAL A 54 8.50 7.19 -5.32
N SER A 55 7.83 6.30 -6.03
CA SER A 55 8.48 5.37 -6.97
C SER A 55 8.98 6.11 -8.22
N SER A 56 9.81 5.44 -9.02
CA SER A 56 10.26 5.96 -10.32
C SER A 56 9.11 6.22 -11.31
N THR A 57 7.95 5.60 -11.09
CA THR A 57 6.74 5.79 -11.90
C THR A 57 5.76 6.81 -11.30
N GLY A 58 6.17 7.53 -10.25
CA GLY A 58 5.37 8.57 -9.60
C GLY A 58 4.34 8.07 -8.58
N VAL A 59 4.21 6.76 -8.39
CA VAL A 59 3.30 6.19 -7.39
C VAL A 59 3.84 6.45 -5.99
N LYS A 60 3.00 7.02 -5.12
CA LYS A 60 3.34 7.30 -3.73
C LYS A 60 2.92 6.16 -2.81
N THR A 61 3.77 5.83 -1.85
CA THR A 61 3.51 4.83 -0.78
C THR A 61 4.06 5.36 0.53
N THR A 62 3.72 4.73 1.65
CA THR A 62 4.29 5.02 2.96
C THR A 62 5.06 3.80 3.47
N GLY A 63 5.70 3.91 4.64
CA GLY A 63 6.20 2.73 5.32
C GLY A 63 5.08 1.72 5.55
N ALA A 64 3.92 2.14 6.09
CA ALA A 64 2.87 1.22 6.53
C ALA A 64 2.21 0.50 5.34
N THR A 65 2.27 1.14 4.18
CA THR A 65 1.69 0.62 2.95
C THR A 65 2.71 -0.11 2.10
N THR A 66 3.88 -0.49 2.59
CA THR A 66 4.84 -1.32 1.83
C THR A 66 5.14 -2.65 2.53
N SER A 67 5.37 -3.68 1.73
CA SER A 67 5.73 -5.01 2.23
C SER A 67 6.78 -5.65 1.32
N ALA A 68 7.72 -6.37 1.94
CA ALA A 68 8.69 -7.20 1.26
C ALA A 68 8.41 -8.66 1.62
N ALA A 69 8.30 -9.52 0.61
CA ALA A 69 8.15 -10.95 0.81
C ALA A 69 9.52 -11.64 0.95
N PRO A 70 9.59 -12.84 1.55
CA PRO A 70 10.83 -13.60 1.70
C PRO A 70 11.57 -13.89 0.38
N ASN A 71 10.84 -13.93 -0.73
CA ASN A 71 11.41 -14.13 -2.07
C ASN A 71 11.99 -12.85 -2.69
N GLY A 72 12.09 -11.75 -1.95
CA GLY A 72 12.64 -10.48 -2.39
C GLY A 72 11.66 -9.58 -3.16
N SER A 73 10.46 -10.06 -3.48
CA SER A 73 9.43 -9.24 -4.13
C SER A 73 8.91 -8.18 -3.16
N THR A 74 8.69 -6.97 -3.66
CA THR A 74 8.05 -5.90 -2.88
C THR A 74 6.71 -5.52 -3.50
N ILE A 75 5.81 -5.05 -2.65
CA ILE A 75 4.53 -4.48 -3.05
C ILE A 75 4.24 -3.27 -2.18
N GLY A 76 3.42 -2.35 -2.69
CA GLY A 76 2.88 -1.26 -1.88
C GLY A 76 1.41 -1.00 -2.14
N VAL A 77 0.72 -0.34 -1.21
CA VAL A 77 -0.58 0.31 -1.46
C VAL A 77 -0.32 1.77 -1.78
N ALA A 78 -0.77 2.19 -2.97
CA ALA A 78 -0.66 3.55 -3.44
C ALA A 78 -1.52 4.50 -2.57
N VAL A 79 -0.97 5.65 -2.25
CA VAL A 79 -1.62 6.72 -1.47
C VAL A 79 -1.64 8.03 -2.25
N ASP A 80 -2.35 9.04 -1.74
CA ASP A 80 -2.61 10.32 -2.42
C ASP A 80 -3.14 10.12 -3.85
N THR A 81 -4.04 9.15 -4.01
CA THR A 81 -4.61 8.78 -5.30
C THR A 81 -6.13 8.70 -5.22
N VAL A 82 -6.76 8.29 -6.31
CA VAL A 82 -8.19 8.00 -6.37
C VAL A 82 -8.40 6.57 -6.82
N THR A 83 -9.36 5.90 -6.18
CA THR A 83 -9.86 4.58 -6.60
C THR A 83 -10.53 4.69 -7.98
N THR A 84 -10.77 3.55 -8.61
CA THR A 84 -11.47 3.46 -9.91
C THR A 84 -12.89 4.01 -9.83
N THR A 85 -13.51 4.00 -8.64
CA THR A 85 -14.82 4.59 -8.37
C THR A 85 -14.77 6.05 -7.89
N GLY A 86 -13.59 6.68 -7.86
CA GLY A 86 -13.43 8.09 -7.52
C GLY A 86 -13.36 8.43 -6.02
N VAL A 87 -13.24 7.43 -5.15
CA VAL A 87 -13.00 7.64 -3.71
C VAL A 87 -11.53 8.00 -3.48
N PRO A 88 -11.21 9.09 -2.77
CA PRO A 88 -9.84 9.46 -2.49
C PRO A 88 -9.17 8.47 -1.53
N VAL A 89 -7.88 8.20 -1.78
CA VAL A 89 -7.00 7.41 -0.92
C VAL A 89 -6.05 8.36 -0.21
N THR A 90 -6.24 8.54 1.10
CA THR A 90 -5.45 9.46 1.93
C THR A 90 -4.51 8.68 2.86
N VAL A 91 -3.73 9.39 3.70
CA VAL A 91 -2.81 8.78 4.67
C VAL A 91 -3.18 9.23 6.07
N ASN A 92 -3.34 8.29 7.01
CA ASN A 92 -3.56 8.63 8.42
C ASN A 92 -2.26 8.87 9.19
N SER A 93 -2.35 9.24 10.47
CA SER A 93 -1.18 9.50 11.32
C SER A 93 -0.26 8.29 11.50
N LYS A 94 -0.77 7.06 11.34
CA LYS A 94 -0.01 5.80 11.38
C LYS A 94 0.64 5.44 10.03
N GLY A 95 0.41 6.24 9.00
CA GLY A 95 0.90 5.99 7.65
C GLY A 95 0.04 5.05 6.83
N GLU A 96 -1.07 4.53 7.36
CA GLU A 96 -1.96 3.61 6.63
C GLU A 96 -2.73 4.38 5.54
N ALA A 97 -3.01 3.70 4.42
CA ALA A 97 -3.87 4.25 3.38
C ALA A 97 -5.33 4.25 3.86
N VAL A 98 -6.04 5.36 3.72
CA VAL A 98 -7.45 5.47 4.13
C VAL A 98 -8.34 5.65 2.91
N VAL A 99 -9.28 4.72 2.74
CA VAL A 99 -10.31 4.72 1.69
C VAL A 99 -11.67 4.73 2.38
N GLY A 100 -12.37 5.87 2.31
CA GLY A 100 -13.59 6.08 3.10
C GLY A 100 -13.31 5.99 4.60
N ASP A 101 -13.90 4.99 5.26
CA ASP A 101 -13.75 4.70 6.69
C ASP A 101 -12.83 3.50 6.97
N ILE A 102 -12.13 2.98 5.95
CA ILE A 102 -11.22 1.84 6.06
C ILE A 102 -9.77 2.32 5.98
N ALA A 103 -8.98 2.00 6.99
CA ALA A 103 -7.53 2.13 6.99
C ALA A 103 -6.87 0.80 6.58
N ILE A 104 -5.90 0.86 5.68
CA ILE A 104 -5.25 -0.27 5.05
C ILE A 104 -3.73 -0.14 5.23
N GLY A 105 -3.10 -1.22 5.67
CA GLY A 105 -1.65 -1.32 5.76
C GLY A 105 -1.20 -2.77 5.67
N PHE A 106 0.10 -2.98 5.48
CA PHE A 106 0.69 -4.30 5.60
C PHE A 106 1.11 -4.56 7.03
N ALA A 107 0.92 -5.80 7.50
CA ALA A 107 1.50 -6.23 8.75
C ALA A 107 3.03 -6.33 8.61
N LYS A 108 3.74 -5.80 9.60
CA LYS A 108 5.21 -5.61 9.53
C LYS A 108 6.01 -6.67 10.26
N ASP A 109 5.39 -7.40 11.18
CA ASP A 109 6.12 -8.42 11.94
C ASP A 109 6.45 -9.61 11.03
N PRO A 110 7.70 -10.12 11.08
CA PRO A 110 8.05 -11.34 10.35
C PRO A 110 7.15 -12.48 10.80
N GLY A 111 6.52 -13.16 9.84
CA GLY A 111 5.52 -14.20 10.13
C GLY A 111 4.08 -13.70 10.29
N SER A 112 3.80 -12.40 10.11
CA SER A 112 2.41 -11.88 10.15
C SER A 112 1.49 -12.51 9.10
N ALA A 113 2.04 -12.97 7.97
CA ALA A 113 1.28 -13.69 6.95
C ALA A 113 0.83 -15.08 7.42
N THR A 114 1.45 -15.63 8.45
CA THR A 114 1.23 -17.01 8.93
C THR A 114 0.74 -17.08 10.38
N ALA A 115 0.79 -15.97 11.11
CA ALA A 115 0.41 -15.91 12.52
C ALA A 115 -1.09 -16.24 12.69
N GLY A 116 -1.37 -17.27 13.50
CA GLY A 116 -2.74 -17.71 13.79
C GLY A 116 -3.45 -18.44 12.64
N LEU A 117 -2.75 -18.73 11.53
CA LEU A 117 -3.32 -19.46 10.41
C LEU A 117 -3.19 -20.99 10.60
N PRO A 118 -4.10 -21.78 9.99
CA PRO A 118 -3.98 -23.24 9.97
C PRO A 118 -2.67 -23.72 9.33
N GLU A 119 -2.12 -24.83 9.82
CA GLU A 119 -0.82 -25.36 9.36
C GLU A 119 -0.76 -25.59 7.84
N ASN A 120 -1.85 -26.08 7.23
CA ASN A 120 -1.91 -26.29 5.78
C ASN A 120 -1.82 -24.97 4.99
N VAL A 121 -2.35 -23.87 5.54
CA VAL A 121 -2.29 -22.55 4.93
C VAL A 121 -0.89 -21.96 5.09
N VAL A 122 -0.29 -22.12 6.27
CA VAL A 122 1.10 -21.72 6.53
C VAL A 122 2.06 -22.45 5.57
N ALA A 123 1.86 -23.76 5.37
CA ALA A 123 2.64 -24.54 4.41
C ALA A 123 2.49 -24.00 2.98
N ALA A 124 1.25 -23.76 2.53
CA ALA A 124 1.00 -23.18 1.21
C ALA A 124 1.68 -21.81 1.03
N ILE A 125 1.62 -20.93 2.04
CA ILE A 125 2.29 -19.62 2.02
C ILE A 125 3.81 -19.77 1.89
N ASN A 126 4.41 -20.67 2.67
CA ASN A 126 5.85 -20.92 2.60
C ASN A 126 6.26 -21.48 1.24
N ASP A 127 5.47 -22.40 0.69
CA ASP A 127 5.73 -22.99 -0.62
C ASP A 127 5.60 -21.98 -1.77
N ILE A 128 4.61 -21.07 -1.72
CA ILE A 128 4.49 -19.95 -2.67
C ILE A 128 5.75 -19.06 -2.59
N ASN A 129 6.19 -18.72 -1.38
CA ASN A 129 7.41 -17.92 -1.19
C ASN A 129 8.68 -18.67 -1.63
N ALA A 130 8.68 -20.00 -1.61
CA ALA A 130 9.74 -20.83 -2.17
C ALA A 130 9.67 -20.98 -3.71
N GLY A 131 8.63 -20.41 -4.35
CA GLY A 131 8.46 -20.44 -5.80
C GLY A 131 7.87 -21.75 -6.34
N LYS A 132 7.23 -22.57 -5.50
CA LYS A 132 6.48 -23.75 -5.97
C LYS A 132 5.28 -23.32 -6.82
N ALA A 133 4.87 -24.23 -7.70
CA ALA A 133 3.73 -23.99 -8.57
C ALA A 133 2.45 -23.85 -7.74
N LEU A 134 1.62 -22.84 -8.06
CA LEU A 134 0.37 -22.58 -7.33
C LEU A 134 -0.57 -23.79 -7.35
N SER A 135 -0.60 -24.53 -8.46
CA SER A 135 -1.40 -25.74 -8.63
C SER A 135 -1.00 -26.91 -7.71
N GLU A 136 0.20 -26.89 -7.13
CA GLU A 136 0.65 -27.92 -6.18
C GLU A 136 0.24 -27.59 -4.74
N VAL A 137 0.02 -26.30 -4.44
CA VAL A 137 -0.02 -25.80 -3.05
C VAL A 137 -1.37 -25.19 -2.68
N ILE A 138 -2.13 -24.68 -3.66
CA ILE A 138 -3.45 -24.10 -3.47
C ILE A 138 -4.54 -25.13 -3.72
N GLN A 139 -5.51 -25.19 -2.81
CA GLN A 139 -6.68 -26.06 -2.90
C GLN A 139 -7.96 -25.20 -2.90
N GLY A 140 -9.00 -25.68 -3.58
CA GLY A 140 -10.32 -25.03 -3.60
C GLY A 140 -10.46 -23.84 -4.55
N VAL A 141 -9.40 -23.46 -5.28
CA VAL A 141 -9.41 -22.42 -6.32
C VAL A 141 -8.72 -22.94 -7.56
N ASP A 142 -9.29 -22.66 -8.73
CA ASP A 142 -8.64 -22.98 -10.00
C ASP A 142 -7.51 -21.98 -10.29
N VAL A 143 -6.29 -22.40 -10.00
CA VAL A 143 -5.05 -21.64 -10.28
C VAL A 143 -4.31 -22.22 -11.50
N SER A 144 -4.99 -22.98 -12.35
CA SER A 144 -4.37 -23.60 -13.53
C SER A 144 -3.84 -22.56 -14.52
N GLY A 145 -2.53 -22.66 -14.82
CA GLY A 145 -1.79 -21.72 -15.66
C GLY A 145 -1.38 -20.43 -14.96
N TYR A 146 -1.79 -20.18 -13.72
CA TYR A 146 -1.35 -19.02 -12.96
C TYR A 146 0.04 -19.22 -12.38
N ASN A 147 0.81 -18.13 -12.36
CA ASN A 147 2.14 -18.03 -11.80
C ASN A 147 2.14 -16.88 -10.78
N ALA A 148 2.88 -17.04 -9.68
CA ALA A 148 3.10 -15.96 -8.72
C ALA A 148 4.03 -14.90 -9.32
N LEU A 149 3.59 -13.63 -9.31
CA LEU A 149 4.41 -12.47 -9.67
C LEU A 149 5.16 -11.90 -8.46
N THR A 150 4.54 -12.01 -7.28
CA THR A 150 5.10 -11.60 -5.99
C THR A 150 5.14 -12.79 -5.05
N GLY A 151 5.84 -12.64 -3.92
CA GLY A 151 5.58 -13.52 -2.78
C GLY A 151 4.27 -13.14 -2.08
N THR A 152 4.07 -13.70 -0.89
CA THR A 152 2.88 -13.44 -0.09
C THR A 152 3.06 -12.24 0.82
N HIS A 153 2.02 -11.41 0.95
CA HIS A 153 2.01 -10.22 1.78
C HIS A 153 0.75 -10.19 2.66
N ALA A 154 0.93 -9.90 3.95
CA ALA A 154 -0.18 -9.81 4.90
C ALA A 154 -0.77 -8.40 4.92
N ILE A 155 -2.00 -8.25 4.42
CA ILE A 155 -2.72 -6.98 4.42
C ILE A 155 -3.74 -6.95 5.56
N VAL A 156 -3.83 -5.80 6.23
CA VAL A 156 -4.75 -5.58 7.34
C VAL A 156 -5.65 -4.41 7.01
N THR A 157 -6.96 -4.64 7.12
CA THR A 157 -8.01 -3.64 7.02
C THR A 157 -8.54 -3.33 8.41
N LYS A 158 -8.62 -2.04 8.74
CA LYS A 158 -9.07 -1.53 10.03
C LYS A 158 -10.09 -0.44 9.84
N ASP A 159 -10.93 -0.23 10.83
CA ASP A 159 -11.70 0.98 10.95
C ASP A 159 -10.76 2.18 11.15
N ALA A 160 -10.88 3.21 10.30
CA ALA A 160 -9.96 4.34 10.31
C ALA A 160 -10.06 5.20 11.59
N ALA A 161 -11.23 5.23 12.25
CA ALA A 161 -11.46 6.04 13.43
C ALA A 161 -11.00 5.32 14.71
N THR A 162 -11.31 4.03 14.83
CA THR A 162 -11.06 3.25 16.06
C THR A 162 -9.79 2.41 16.00
N GLY A 163 -9.30 2.09 14.80
CA GLY A 163 -8.15 1.20 14.59
C GLY A 163 -8.45 -0.28 14.82
N ALA A 164 -9.70 -0.65 15.08
CA ALA A 164 -10.11 -2.06 15.19
C ALA A 164 -10.09 -2.74 13.81
N VAL A 165 -9.78 -4.04 13.75
CA VAL A 165 -9.87 -4.82 12.50
C VAL A 165 -11.30 -4.73 11.95
N LYS A 166 -11.42 -4.51 10.64
CA LYS A 166 -12.70 -4.34 9.97
C LYS A 166 -12.74 -5.14 8.68
N ASP A 167 -13.64 -6.10 8.64
CA ASP A 167 -13.84 -7.01 7.51
C ASP A 167 -14.87 -6.43 6.55
N THR A 168 -14.51 -5.30 5.94
CA THR A 168 -15.31 -4.63 4.93
C THR A 168 -14.48 -4.50 3.66
N ALA A 169 -15.14 -4.72 2.53
CA ALA A 169 -14.50 -4.60 1.23
C ALA A 169 -13.96 -3.18 1.00
N ALA A 170 -12.74 -3.08 0.46
CA ALA A 170 -12.14 -1.81 0.08
C ALA A 170 -11.35 -1.97 -1.23
N GLU A 171 -11.41 -0.95 -2.07
CA GLU A 171 -10.55 -0.88 -3.25
C GLU A 171 -9.15 -0.43 -2.86
N VAL A 172 -8.15 -1.18 -3.35
CA VAL A 172 -6.74 -0.95 -3.12
C VAL A 172 -6.02 -0.90 -4.45
N SER A 173 -5.19 0.13 -4.65
CA SER A 173 -4.26 0.20 -5.78
C SER A 173 -2.89 -0.30 -5.34
N LEU A 174 -2.53 -1.50 -5.79
CA LEU A 174 -1.27 -2.15 -5.44
C LEU A 174 -0.16 -1.73 -6.40
N TYR A 175 0.89 -1.10 -5.89
CA TYR A 175 2.14 -0.87 -6.62
C TYR A 175 2.98 -2.15 -6.61
N VAL A 176 3.25 -2.71 -7.79
CA VAL A 176 3.93 -4.00 -8.01
C VAL A 176 5.10 -3.76 -8.97
N PRO A 177 6.33 -3.51 -8.47
CA PRO A 177 7.50 -3.21 -9.31
C PRO A 177 7.76 -4.23 -10.45
N ASN A 178 7.45 -5.51 -10.19
CA ASN A 178 7.64 -6.60 -11.14
C ASN A 178 6.57 -6.66 -12.25
N LEU A 179 5.53 -5.82 -12.20
CA LEU A 179 4.48 -5.77 -13.23
C LEU A 179 5.05 -5.24 -14.54
N VAL A 180 5.13 -6.06 -15.57
CA VAL A 180 5.65 -5.65 -16.89
C VAL A 180 4.56 -5.73 -17.96
N GLU A 181 4.80 -5.10 -19.10
CA GLU A 181 3.93 -5.26 -20.26
C GLU A 181 3.92 -6.72 -20.73
N GLY A 182 2.80 -7.16 -21.30
CA GLY A 182 2.64 -8.52 -21.82
C GLY A 182 2.18 -9.57 -20.79
N LEU A 183 2.06 -9.23 -19.51
CA LEU A 183 1.40 -10.12 -18.54
C LEU A 183 -0.11 -10.15 -18.81
N THR A 184 -0.67 -11.35 -18.90
CA THR A 184 -2.10 -11.56 -19.15
C THR A 184 -2.81 -12.06 -17.90
N ASN A 185 -4.10 -11.75 -17.77
CA ASN A 185 -4.96 -12.18 -16.66
C ASN A 185 -4.30 -11.96 -15.30
N VAL A 186 -3.84 -10.72 -15.06
CA VAL A 186 -3.26 -10.33 -13.77
C VAL A 186 -4.39 -10.26 -12.74
N GLU A 187 -4.22 -11.00 -11.65
CA GLU A 187 -5.19 -11.13 -10.56
C GLU A 187 -4.47 -11.14 -9.22
N VAL A 188 -5.23 -11.17 -8.12
CA VAL A 188 -4.68 -11.31 -6.78
C VAL A 188 -5.19 -12.60 -6.15
N LEU A 189 -4.28 -13.54 -5.93
CA LEU A 189 -4.55 -14.72 -5.11
C LEU A 189 -4.60 -14.25 -3.64
N PHE A 190 -5.73 -14.49 -2.99
CA PHE A 190 -6.03 -13.94 -1.66
C PHE A 190 -6.55 -15.05 -0.73
N TYR A 191 -5.84 -15.28 0.37
CA TYR A 191 -6.36 -16.03 1.51
C TYR A 191 -7.11 -15.08 2.43
N ASN A 192 -8.41 -15.30 2.58
CA ASN A 192 -9.28 -14.47 3.39
C ASN A 192 -9.32 -14.98 4.83
N ASN A 193 -8.91 -14.15 5.79
CA ASN A 193 -8.86 -14.53 7.20
C ASN A 193 -10.25 -14.73 7.83
N VAL A 194 -11.29 -14.17 7.25
CA VAL A 194 -12.68 -14.31 7.71
C VAL A 194 -13.28 -15.63 7.27
N THR A 195 -13.13 -15.97 5.98
CA THR A 195 -13.70 -17.21 5.42
C THR A 195 -12.78 -18.41 5.60
N GLY A 196 -11.49 -18.18 5.85
CA GLY A 196 -10.47 -19.22 5.97
C GLY A 196 -10.14 -19.91 4.64
N GLN A 197 -10.38 -19.23 3.50
CA GLN A 197 -10.27 -19.83 2.17
C GLN A 197 -9.47 -18.97 1.21
N TRP A 198 -8.79 -19.63 0.26
CA TRP A 198 -8.20 -18.99 -0.90
C TRP A 198 -9.29 -18.56 -1.88
N THR A 199 -9.04 -17.44 -2.56
CA THR A 199 -9.88 -16.89 -3.64
C THR A 199 -9.00 -16.18 -4.66
N LEU A 200 -9.44 -16.12 -5.91
CA LEU A 200 -8.85 -15.23 -6.91
C LEU A 200 -9.70 -13.97 -7.00
N LEU A 201 -9.06 -12.83 -6.75
CA LEU A 201 -9.69 -11.52 -6.85
C LEU A 201 -9.37 -10.92 -8.23
N PRO A 202 -10.39 -10.60 -9.05
CA PRO A 202 -10.17 -9.99 -10.34
C PRO A 202 -9.59 -8.58 -10.19
N ALA A 203 -8.62 -8.24 -11.03
CA ALA A 203 -8.14 -6.86 -11.11
C ALA A 203 -9.21 -5.96 -11.74
N LEU A 204 -9.47 -4.82 -11.11
CA LEU A 204 -10.33 -3.76 -11.63
C LEU A 204 -9.62 -2.95 -12.72
N LYS A 205 -8.30 -2.77 -12.54
CA LYS A 205 -7.43 -2.07 -13.49
C LYS A 205 -6.00 -2.60 -13.33
N VAL A 206 -5.32 -2.79 -14.45
CA VAL A 206 -3.90 -3.15 -14.51
C VAL A 206 -3.18 -2.12 -15.35
N ASP A 207 -2.13 -1.52 -14.81
CA ASP A 207 -1.33 -0.51 -15.48
C ASP A 207 0.16 -0.85 -15.36
N PRO A 208 0.76 -1.47 -16.38
CA PRO A 208 2.17 -1.85 -16.38
C PRO A 208 3.14 -0.65 -16.52
N VAL A 209 2.64 0.53 -16.89
CA VAL A 209 3.45 1.76 -16.97
C VAL A 209 3.64 2.33 -15.58
N THR A 210 2.56 2.52 -14.83
CA THR A 210 2.65 2.98 -13.43
C THR A 210 3.00 1.86 -12.45
N LYS A 211 2.98 0.61 -12.91
CA LYS A 211 3.19 -0.62 -12.13
C LYS A 211 2.08 -0.83 -11.09
N THR A 212 0.83 -0.54 -11.44
CA THR A 212 -0.29 -0.64 -10.49
C THR A 212 -1.34 -1.70 -10.87
N VAL A 213 -1.90 -2.35 -9.85
CA VAL A 213 -3.03 -3.28 -9.95
C VAL A 213 -4.10 -2.84 -8.96
N ALA A 214 -5.23 -2.32 -9.46
CA ALA A 214 -6.39 -2.00 -8.62
C ALA A 214 -7.21 -3.28 -8.39
N VAL A 215 -7.56 -3.55 -7.13
CA VAL A 215 -8.31 -4.74 -6.72
C VAL A 215 -9.23 -4.40 -5.55
N ASN A 216 -10.37 -5.09 -5.45
CA ASN A 216 -11.23 -4.99 -4.28
C ASN A 216 -10.91 -6.12 -3.30
N ILE A 217 -10.26 -5.81 -2.18
CA ILE A 217 -9.98 -6.79 -1.13
C ILE A 217 -11.19 -6.91 -0.21
N PRO A 218 -11.60 -8.12 0.23
CA PRO A 218 -12.78 -8.32 1.06
C PRO A 218 -12.55 -8.00 2.56
N GLY A 219 -11.32 -7.72 2.97
CA GLY A 219 -10.93 -7.52 4.36
C GLY A 219 -9.45 -7.85 4.58
N SER A 220 -9.10 -8.26 5.79
CA SER A 220 -7.74 -8.67 6.14
C SER A 220 -7.42 -10.06 5.59
N GLY A 221 -6.16 -10.26 5.19
CA GLY A 221 -5.75 -11.54 4.62
C GLY A 221 -4.32 -11.56 4.12
N THR A 222 -3.97 -12.66 3.46
CA THR A 222 -2.66 -12.84 2.83
C THR A 222 -2.83 -12.85 1.32
N LEU A 223 -2.07 -12.03 0.61
CA LEU A 223 -2.21 -11.84 -0.84
C LEU A 223 -0.93 -12.11 -1.60
N SER A 224 -1.05 -12.53 -2.85
CA SER A 224 0.01 -12.58 -3.85
C SER A 224 -0.56 -12.12 -5.18
N VAL A 225 0.17 -11.26 -5.90
CA VAL A 225 -0.19 -10.91 -7.27
C VAL A 225 0.20 -12.09 -8.16
N VAL A 226 -0.71 -12.49 -9.05
CA VAL A 226 -0.55 -13.63 -9.95
C VAL A 226 -0.89 -13.23 -11.37
N TYR A 227 -0.39 -13.98 -12.34
CA TYR A 227 -0.68 -13.78 -13.76
C TYR A 227 -0.76 -15.12 -14.47
N LYS A 228 -1.46 -15.17 -15.60
CA LYS A 228 -1.54 -16.37 -16.44
C LYS A 228 -0.55 -16.28 -17.60
N LYS A 229 0.18 -17.38 -17.82
CA LYS A 229 1.03 -17.57 -19.00
C LYS A 229 0.26 -18.19 -20.15
#